data_AF-A0A368G7J6-F1
#
_entry.id   AF-A0A368G7J6-F1
#
_cell.length_a   1.000
_cell.length_b   1.000
_cell.length_c   1.000
_cell.angle_alpha   90.00
_cell.angle_beta   90.00
_cell.angle_gamma   90.00
#
_symmetry.space_group_name_H-M   'P 1'
#
loop_
_entity.id
_entity.type
_entity.pdbx_description
1 polymer ?
#
loop_
_entity_poly.entity_id
_entity_poly.type
_entity_poly.pdbx_seq_one_letter_code
_entity_poly.pdbx_strand_id
1 'polypeptide(L)'
;MVLSKTTPKERAAIVTKFVNVGKHLRKLCNFNTLMAVIGGITHSNISRLSKTSSQLAPQTKKELSQLTNLLSIQSNFGEYRKALSALGSHFRIPIIGVHLKDLVAATCCSTDFEKAKTISIRGLYRLATLLSHFMIFTQRQHNFPEANLDLINTLKVSLDIRYNEEDIYELSLRREPRTFMAFEPSTPVVFAEWASGVSATLDPETVNKHVTAMVDAVSRLT
;
A
#
# COMPACT_ATOMS: atom_id res chain seq x y z
N MET A 1 -0.07 0.84 -14.36
CA MET A 1 -1.36 0.23 -14.80
C MET A 1 -2.45 1.25 -15.16
N VAL A 2 -2.73 2.31 -14.38
CA VAL A 2 -3.74 3.32 -14.79
C VAL A 2 -3.26 4.11 -16.01
N LEU A 3 -2.06 4.68 -15.97
CA LEU A 3 -1.50 5.52 -17.04
C LEU A 3 -1.18 4.77 -18.35
N SER A 4 -1.20 3.44 -18.34
CA SER A 4 -1.01 2.65 -19.57
C SER A 4 -2.23 2.73 -20.51
N LYS A 5 -3.39 3.18 -20.02
CA LYS A 5 -4.59 3.41 -20.83
C LYS A 5 -4.63 4.85 -21.36
N THR A 6 -5.00 4.98 -22.63
CA THR A 6 -4.98 6.25 -23.37
C THR A 6 -6.24 7.07 -23.14
N THR A 7 -7.40 6.42 -23.03
CA THR A 7 -8.69 7.12 -22.87
C THR A 7 -9.07 7.33 -21.40
N PRO A 8 -9.74 8.44 -21.04
CA PRO A 8 -10.21 8.67 -19.66
C PRO A 8 -11.17 7.57 -19.15
N LYS A 9 -12.04 7.05 -20.03
CA LYS A 9 -13.01 6.01 -19.69
C LYS A 9 -12.33 4.69 -19.31
N GLU A 10 -11.32 4.26 -20.06
CA GLU A 10 -10.56 3.05 -19.73
C GLU A 10 -9.75 3.24 -18.45
N ARG A 11 -9.12 4.40 -18.25
CA ARG A 11 -8.42 4.72 -17.00
C ARG A 11 -9.37 4.65 -15.80
N ALA A 12 -10.57 5.21 -15.92
CA ALA A 12 -11.59 5.16 -14.89
C ALA A 12 -12.01 3.71 -14.59
N ALA A 13 -12.14 2.86 -15.60
CA ALA A 13 -12.41 1.43 -15.39
C ALA A 13 -11.31 0.73 -14.58
N ILE A 14 -10.03 1.03 -14.86
CA ILE A 14 -8.89 0.49 -14.09
C ILE A 14 -8.91 1.01 -12.65
N VAL A 15 -9.18 2.30 -12.44
CA VAL A 15 -9.33 2.87 -11.09
C VAL A 15 -10.45 2.18 -10.33
N THR A 16 -11.62 2.00 -10.93
CA THR A 16 -12.75 1.26 -10.34
C THR A 16 -12.37 -0.16 -9.98
N LYS A 17 -11.61 -0.86 -10.84
CA LYS A 17 -11.09 -2.21 -10.53
C LYS A 17 -10.21 -2.19 -9.29
N PHE A 18 -9.30 -1.22 -9.14
CA PHE A 18 -8.44 -1.12 -7.96
C PHE A 18 -9.20 -0.71 -6.68
N VAL A 19 -10.23 0.13 -6.78
CA VAL A 19 -11.12 0.41 -5.63
C VAL A 19 -11.82 -0.87 -5.17
N ASN A 20 -12.29 -1.70 -6.11
CA ASN A 20 -12.86 -3.01 -5.79
C ASN A 20 -11.83 -3.95 -5.17
N VAL A 21 -10.58 -3.97 -5.65
CA VAL A 21 -9.48 -4.72 -5.01
C VAL A 21 -9.27 -4.22 -3.57
N GLY A 22 -9.27 -2.90 -3.35
CA GLY A 22 -9.18 -2.30 -2.02
C GLY A 22 -10.30 -2.77 -1.08
N LYS A 23 -11.53 -2.90 -1.57
CA LYS A 23 -12.64 -3.47 -0.77
C LYS A 23 -12.37 -4.91 -0.32
N HIS A 24 -11.81 -5.74 -1.20
CA HIS A 24 -11.46 -7.11 -0.86
C HIS A 24 -10.29 -7.16 0.13
N LEU A 25 -9.26 -6.34 -0.07
CA LEU A 25 -8.13 -6.22 0.86
C LEU A 25 -8.58 -5.79 2.26
N ARG A 26 -9.54 -4.85 2.35
CA ARG A 26 -10.15 -4.46 3.63
C ARG A 26 -10.89 -5.62 4.30
N LYS A 27 -11.67 -6.41 3.55
CA LYS A 27 -12.37 -7.60 4.08
C LYS A 27 -11.39 -8.66 4.59
N LEU A 28 -10.26 -8.83 3.90
CA LEU A 28 -9.17 -9.73 4.29
C LEU A 28 -8.31 -9.19 5.43
N CYS A 29 -8.63 -8.01 5.98
CA CYS A 29 -7.82 -7.33 7.00
C CYS A 29 -6.36 -7.12 6.58
N ASN A 30 -6.09 -7.02 5.27
CA ASN A 30 -4.77 -6.72 4.73
C ASN A 30 -4.62 -5.21 4.54
N PHE A 31 -4.32 -4.51 5.63
CA PHE A 31 -4.17 -3.06 5.63
C PHE A 31 -2.89 -2.60 4.94
N ASN A 32 -1.82 -3.41 4.97
CA ASN A 32 -0.56 -3.07 4.34
C ASN A 32 -0.69 -2.92 2.81
N THR A 33 -1.23 -3.93 2.13
CA THR A 33 -1.46 -3.86 0.69
C THR A 33 -2.59 -2.89 0.34
N LEU A 34 -3.60 -2.75 1.22
CA LEU A 34 -4.64 -1.74 1.05
C LEU A 34 -4.04 -0.32 1.00
N MET A 35 -3.11 -0.01 1.91
CA MET A 35 -2.37 1.26 1.91
C MET A 35 -1.61 1.48 0.61
N ALA A 36 -0.94 0.44 0.09
CA ALA A 36 -0.21 0.52 -1.18
C ALA A 36 -1.14 0.82 -2.37
N VAL A 37 -2.26 0.11 -2.48
CA VAL A 37 -3.21 0.28 -3.59
C VAL A 37 -3.91 1.64 -3.53
N ILE A 38 -4.47 2.00 -2.37
CA ILE A 38 -5.22 3.27 -2.23
C ILE A 38 -4.27 4.45 -2.31
N GLY A 39 -3.11 4.38 -1.65
CA GLY A 39 -2.06 5.40 -1.76
C GLY A 39 -1.63 5.65 -3.22
N GLY A 40 -1.49 4.59 -4.02
CA GLY A 40 -1.20 4.71 -5.45
C GLY A 40 -2.31 5.37 -6.28
N ILE A 41 -3.59 5.10 -5.98
CA ILE A 41 -4.72 5.74 -6.66
C ILE A 41 -4.85 7.22 -6.27
N THR A 42 -4.60 7.54 -5.00
CA THR A 42 -4.65 8.92 -4.48
C THR A 42 -3.35 9.69 -4.70
N HIS A 43 -2.36 9.08 -5.36
CA HIS A 43 -1.10 9.72 -5.70
C HIS A 43 -1.34 10.95 -6.60
N SER A 44 -0.55 12.00 -6.42
CA SER A 44 -0.65 13.27 -7.17
C SER A 44 -0.72 13.06 -8.70
N ASN A 45 0.09 12.13 -9.21
CA ASN A 45 0.14 11.76 -10.63
C ASN A 45 -1.17 11.17 -11.17
N ILE A 46 -2.02 10.59 -10.31
CA ILE A 46 -3.33 10.03 -10.70
C ILE A 46 -4.46 10.97 -10.29
N SER A 47 -4.40 11.58 -9.11
CA SER A 47 -5.44 12.48 -8.59
C SER A 47 -5.67 13.70 -9.48
N ARG A 48 -4.62 14.19 -10.15
CA ARG A 48 -4.70 15.32 -11.08
C ARG A 48 -5.51 15.06 -12.35
N LEU A 49 -5.82 13.80 -12.66
CA LEU A 49 -6.52 13.39 -13.88
C LEU A 49 -8.03 13.69 -13.76
N SER A 50 -8.41 14.96 -13.86
CA SER A 50 -9.79 15.43 -13.66
C SER A 50 -10.78 14.82 -14.66
N LYS A 51 -10.37 14.60 -15.92
CA LYS A 51 -11.23 13.94 -16.93
C LYS A 51 -11.44 12.47 -16.60
N THR A 52 -10.46 11.81 -16.00
CA THR A 52 -10.60 10.44 -15.53
C THR A 52 -11.52 10.39 -14.30
N SER A 53 -11.35 11.31 -13.35
CA SER A 53 -12.18 11.40 -12.15
C SER A 53 -13.64 11.70 -12.47
N SER A 54 -13.93 12.52 -13.49
CA SER A 54 -15.31 12.80 -13.90
C SER A 54 -16.04 11.57 -14.46
N GLN A 55 -15.32 10.60 -15.03
CA GLN A 55 -15.89 9.35 -15.57
C GLN A 55 -16.14 8.29 -14.49
N LEU A 56 -15.70 8.50 -13.25
CA LEU A 56 -15.94 7.54 -12.17
C LEU A 56 -17.39 7.60 -11.69
N ALA A 57 -17.99 6.43 -11.51
CA ALA A 57 -19.32 6.31 -10.93
C ALA A 57 -19.37 6.90 -9.51
N PRO A 58 -20.48 7.55 -9.09
CA PRO A 58 -20.61 8.13 -7.75
C PRO A 58 -20.35 7.13 -6.62
N GLN A 59 -20.79 5.88 -6.80
CA GLN A 59 -20.56 4.81 -5.83
C GLN A 59 -19.07 4.51 -5.66
N THR A 60 -18.30 4.44 -6.75
CA THR A 60 -16.85 4.22 -6.70
C THR A 60 -16.13 5.38 -6.01
N LYS A 61 -16.54 6.62 -6.25
CA LYS A 61 -15.99 7.80 -5.56
C LYS A 61 -16.24 7.74 -4.05
N LYS A 62 -17.46 7.37 -3.65
CA LYS A 62 -17.82 7.19 -2.24
C LYS A 62 -16.98 6.10 -1.58
N GLU A 63 -16.80 4.96 -2.24
CA GLU A 63 -15.98 3.86 -1.73
C GLU A 63 -14.51 4.25 -1.60
N LEU A 64 -13.96 4.93 -2.61
CA LEU A 64 -12.59 5.46 -2.55
C LEU A 64 -12.42 6.42 -1.35
N SER A 65 -13.35 7.35 -1.17
CA SER A 65 -13.33 8.28 -0.03
C SER A 65 -13.38 7.56 1.32
N GLN A 66 -14.21 6.53 1.46
CA GLN A 66 -14.27 5.73 2.70
C GLN A 66 -12.96 4.99 2.99
N LEU A 67 -12.31 4.42 1.97
CA LEU A 67 -11.02 3.74 2.12
C LEU A 67 -9.89 4.74 2.43
N THR A 68 -9.91 5.90 1.78
CA THR A 68 -8.98 7.00 2.06
C THR A 68 -9.11 7.52 3.49
N ASN A 69 -10.33 7.71 3.99
CA ASN A 69 -10.58 8.16 5.37
C ASN A 69 -10.09 7.14 6.40
N LEU A 70 -10.29 5.84 6.15
CA LEU A 70 -9.76 4.78 7.01
C LEU A 70 -8.24 4.82 7.13
N LEU A 71 -7.55 5.16 6.04
CA LEU A 71 -6.08 5.21 5.94
C LEU A 71 -5.50 6.62 6.19
N SER A 72 -6.34 7.56 6.62
CA SER A 72 -5.93 8.95 6.85
C SER A 72 -4.84 9.02 7.92
N ILE A 73 -3.85 9.87 7.67
CA ILE A 73 -2.71 10.10 8.56
C ILE A 73 -3.12 10.88 9.82
N GLN A 74 -4.32 11.48 9.81
CA GLN A 74 -4.88 12.26 10.92
C GLN A 74 -4.83 11.47 12.24
N SER A 75 -4.46 12.16 13.33
CA SER A 75 -4.27 11.56 14.65
C SER A 75 -3.35 10.33 14.65
N ASN A 76 -2.28 10.35 13.84
CA ASN A 76 -1.31 9.26 13.67
C ASN A 76 -1.98 7.94 13.25
N PHE A 77 -2.76 7.98 12.16
CA PHE A 77 -3.54 6.85 11.66
C PHE A 77 -4.64 6.39 12.64
N GLY A 78 -5.37 7.33 13.24
CA GLY A 78 -6.33 7.05 14.30
C GLY A 78 -7.45 6.08 13.89
N GLU A 79 -8.06 6.29 12.72
CA GLU A 79 -9.14 5.42 12.22
C GLU A 79 -8.64 4.01 11.89
N TYR A 80 -7.47 3.90 11.26
CA TYR A 80 -6.80 2.61 11.04
C TYR A 80 -6.51 1.89 12.37
N ARG A 81 -5.96 2.58 13.38
CA ARG A 81 -5.65 1.98 14.68
C ARG A 81 -6.90 1.48 15.38
N LYS A 82 -8.01 2.25 15.35
CA LYS A 82 -9.30 1.81 15.88
C LYS A 82 -9.80 0.55 15.18
N ALA A 83 -9.76 0.53 13.84
CA ALA A 83 -10.15 -0.63 13.05
C ALA A 83 -9.26 -1.85 13.36
N LEU A 84 -7.95 -1.63 13.50
CA LEU A 84 -6.98 -2.68 13.82
C LEU A 84 -7.21 -3.28 15.21
N SER A 85 -7.54 -2.47 16.21
CA SER A 85 -7.84 -2.92 17.58
C SER A 85 -9.18 -3.64 17.67
N ALA A 86 -10.20 -3.20 16.92
CA ALA A 86 -11.52 -3.83 16.89
C ALA A 86 -11.49 -5.28 16.39
N LEU A 87 -10.46 -5.67 15.64
CA LEU A 87 -10.27 -7.05 15.15
C LEU A 87 -9.82 -8.04 16.23
N GLY A 88 -9.37 -7.58 17.40
CA GLY A 88 -8.92 -8.45 18.49
C GLY A 88 -7.88 -9.47 18.03
N SER A 89 -8.24 -10.76 18.07
CA SER A 89 -7.36 -11.89 17.74
C SER A 89 -7.52 -12.45 16.31
N HIS A 90 -8.27 -11.76 15.43
CA HIS A 90 -8.41 -12.15 14.04
C HIS A 90 -7.11 -11.95 13.23
N PHE A 91 -6.93 -12.78 12.20
CA PHE A 91 -5.81 -12.65 11.26
C PHE A 91 -5.85 -11.28 10.56
N ARG A 92 -4.70 -10.62 10.49
CA ARG A 92 -4.57 -9.26 9.94
C ARG A 92 -3.16 -8.99 9.45
N ILE A 93 -3.03 -8.17 8.42
CA ILE A 93 -1.74 -7.64 7.95
C ILE A 93 -1.67 -6.15 8.27
N PRO A 94 -0.99 -5.76 9.36
CA PRO A 94 -0.91 -4.36 9.75
C PRO A 94 -0.04 -3.56 8.76
N ILE A 95 -0.31 -2.26 8.65
CA ILE A 95 0.56 -1.32 7.94
C ILE A 95 1.89 -1.24 8.69
N ILE A 96 2.92 -1.86 8.13
CA ILE A 96 4.20 -2.09 8.82
C ILE A 96 4.86 -0.76 9.19
N GLY A 97 4.86 0.21 8.27
CA GLY A 97 5.49 1.52 8.49
C GLY A 97 4.93 2.30 9.68
N VAL A 98 3.63 2.17 9.97
CA VAL A 98 2.99 2.83 11.12
C VAL A 98 3.54 2.30 12.44
N HIS A 99 3.70 0.98 12.56
CA HIS A 99 4.19 0.35 13.78
C HIS A 99 5.73 0.43 13.90
N LEU A 100 6.46 0.46 12.77
CA LEU A 100 7.89 0.75 12.78
C LEU A 100 8.19 2.15 13.32
N LYS A 101 7.40 3.15 12.92
CA LYS A 101 7.50 4.50 13.49
C LYS A 101 7.31 4.50 15.02
N ASP A 102 6.37 3.71 15.52
CA ASP A 102 6.13 3.58 16.97
C ASP A 102 7.30 2.87 17.67
N LEU A 103 7.91 1.86 17.04
CA LEU A 103 9.09 1.16 17.56
C LEU A 103 10.29 2.09 17.66
N VAL A 104 10.60 2.84 16.59
CA VAL A 104 11.69 3.83 16.59
C VAL A 104 11.46 4.87 17.69
N ALA A 105 10.24 5.40 17.81
CA ALA A 105 9.91 6.34 18.88
C ALA A 105 10.08 5.72 20.27
N ALA A 106 9.70 4.46 20.47
CA ALA A 106 9.86 3.77 21.74
C ALA A 106 11.35 3.53 22.10
N THR A 107 12.19 3.21 21.12
CA THR A 107 13.63 3.01 21.34
C THR A 107 14.36 4.33 21.59
N CYS A 108 14.02 5.40 20.87
CA CYS A 108 14.66 6.72 21.07
C CYS A 108 14.31 7.35 22.42
N CYS A 109 13.11 7.10 22.96
CA CYS A 109 12.70 7.59 24.28
C CYS A 109 13.19 6.72 25.45
N SER A 110 13.70 5.52 25.19
CA SER A 110 14.28 4.66 26.23
C SER A 110 15.73 5.08 26.49
N THR A 111 15.90 6.17 27.23
CA THR A 111 17.20 6.79 27.53
C THR A 111 18.19 5.84 28.21
N ASP A 112 19.40 5.84 27.65
CA ASP A 112 20.71 5.56 28.27
C ASP A 112 20.95 4.19 28.93
N PHE A 113 20.85 3.11 28.14
CA PHE A 113 21.55 1.86 28.46
C PHE A 113 23.04 2.08 28.76
N GLU A 114 23.67 2.96 27.96
CA GLU A 114 25.09 3.32 28.06
C GLU A 114 25.48 3.90 29.42
N LYS A 115 24.61 4.69 30.08
CA LYS A 115 24.93 5.33 31.37
C LYS A 115 24.40 4.54 32.57
N ALA A 116 23.22 3.92 32.45
CA ALA A 116 22.55 3.31 33.58
C ALA A 116 22.79 1.80 33.72
N LYS A 117 23.31 1.12 32.68
CA LYS A 117 23.45 -0.35 32.58
C LYS A 117 22.19 -1.14 33.00
N THR A 118 21.01 -0.51 32.96
CA THR A 118 19.76 -1.07 33.47
C THR A 118 18.65 -0.88 32.45
N ILE A 119 17.77 -1.89 32.32
CA ILE A 119 16.63 -1.89 31.41
C ILE A 119 15.38 -1.40 32.14
N SER A 120 14.69 -0.41 31.58
CA SER A 120 13.36 -0.04 32.07
C SER A 120 12.33 -1.12 31.70
N ILE A 121 11.73 -1.74 32.71
CA ILE A 121 10.62 -2.70 32.54
C ILE A 121 9.47 -2.08 31.75
N ARG A 122 9.19 -0.78 31.98
CA ARG A 122 8.15 -0.05 31.25
C ARG A 122 8.48 0.05 29.75
N GLY A 123 9.74 0.29 29.42
CA GLY A 123 10.23 0.30 28.03
C GLY A 123 10.10 -1.07 27.38
N LEU A 124 10.50 -2.13 28.10
CA LEU A 124 10.38 -3.50 27.63
C LEU A 124 8.93 -3.91 27.36
N TYR A 125 8.01 -3.60 28.29
CA TYR A 125 6.59 -3.87 28.12
C TYR A 125 5.99 -3.13 26.91
N ARG A 126 6.39 -1.87 26.71
CA ARG A 126 5.96 -1.07 25.55
C ARG A 126 6.44 -1.69 24.24
N LEU A 127 7.71 -2.10 24.16
CA LEU A 127 8.27 -2.78 22.99
C LEU A 127 7.59 -4.12 22.73
N ALA A 128 7.41 -4.94 23.76
CA ALA A 128 6.72 -6.23 23.65
C ALA A 128 5.28 -6.06 23.13
N THR A 129 4.58 -5.03 23.60
CA THR A 129 3.23 -4.69 23.14
C THR A 129 3.23 -4.34 21.65
N LEU A 130 4.17 -3.51 21.19
CA LEU A 130 4.29 -3.15 19.77
C LEU A 130 4.65 -4.36 18.89
N LEU A 131 5.57 -5.21 19.34
CA LEU A 131 5.97 -6.42 18.61
C LEU A 131 4.85 -7.45 18.53
N SER A 132 3.99 -7.53 19.54
CA SER A 132 2.85 -8.46 19.55
C SER A 132 1.93 -8.30 18.33
N HIS A 133 1.85 -7.09 17.74
CA HIS A 133 1.08 -6.84 16.52
C HIS A 133 1.58 -7.65 15.32
N PHE A 134 2.87 -7.99 15.28
CA PHE A 134 3.50 -8.78 14.21
C PHE A 134 3.48 -10.29 14.50
N MET A 135 3.27 -10.72 15.74
CA MET A 135 3.25 -12.14 16.10
C MET A 135 1.97 -12.87 15.68
N ILE A 136 0.95 -12.14 15.18
CA ILE A 136 -0.33 -12.73 14.75
C ILE A 136 -0.14 -13.81 13.67
N PHE A 137 0.88 -13.66 12.81
CA PHE A 137 1.17 -14.57 11.70
C PHE A 137 1.65 -15.96 12.14
N THR A 138 2.35 -16.04 13.27
CA THR A 138 2.81 -17.32 13.83
C THR A 138 1.73 -18.03 14.63
N GLN A 139 0.68 -17.31 15.03
CA GLN A 139 -0.35 -17.81 15.94
C GLN A 139 -1.65 -18.22 15.23
N ARG A 140 -1.91 -17.70 14.02
CA ARG A 140 -3.18 -17.89 13.30
C ARG A 140 -2.93 -18.22 11.84
N GLN A 141 -3.65 -19.22 11.33
CA GLN A 141 -3.69 -19.49 9.89
C GLN A 141 -4.42 -18.35 9.16
N HIS A 142 -3.98 -18.07 7.94
CA HIS A 142 -4.61 -17.07 7.09
C HIS A 142 -5.92 -17.59 6.49
N ASN A 143 -6.90 -16.71 6.29
CA ASN A 143 -8.17 -17.05 5.62
C ASN A 143 -8.10 -16.83 4.10
N PHE A 144 -6.93 -16.96 3.49
CA PHE A 144 -6.77 -16.81 2.05
C PHE A 144 -7.25 -18.05 1.29
N PRO A 145 -7.85 -17.89 0.09
CA PRO A 145 -8.17 -19.00 -0.78
C PRO A 145 -6.89 -19.70 -1.27
N GLU A 146 -7.06 -20.88 -1.88
CA GLU A 146 -5.95 -21.59 -2.51
C GLU A 146 -5.21 -20.70 -3.51
N ALA A 147 -3.88 -20.75 -3.43
CA ALA A 147 -3.00 -19.91 -4.22
C ALA A 147 -2.91 -20.42 -5.66
N ASN A 148 -3.33 -19.59 -6.62
CA ASN A 148 -2.99 -19.83 -8.02
C ASN A 148 -1.53 -19.41 -8.26
N LEU A 149 -0.65 -20.41 -8.38
CA LEU A 149 0.80 -20.18 -8.47
C LEU A 149 1.21 -19.47 -9.77
N ASP A 150 0.51 -19.73 -10.87
CA ASP A 150 0.74 -19.09 -12.16
C ASP A 150 0.42 -17.59 -12.11
N LEU A 151 -0.69 -17.24 -11.46
CA LEU A 151 -1.06 -15.85 -11.21
C LEU A 151 -0.04 -15.15 -10.30
N ILE A 152 0.41 -15.84 -9.24
CA ILE A 152 1.42 -15.30 -8.32
C ILE A 152 2.73 -15.02 -9.07
N ASN A 153 3.20 -15.95 -9.90
CA ASN A 153 4.43 -15.78 -10.67
C ASN A 153 4.31 -14.62 -11.66
N THR A 154 3.16 -14.49 -12.32
CA THR A 154 2.87 -13.35 -13.21
C THR A 154 2.89 -12.01 -12.46
N LEU A 155 2.30 -11.96 -11.26
CA LEU A 155 2.30 -10.76 -10.43
C LEU A 155 3.70 -10.40 -9.93
N LYS A 156 4.53 -11.39 -9.57
CA LYS A 156 5.91 -11.15 -9.13
C LYS A 156 6.72 -10.42 -10.20
N VAL A 157 6.65 -10.88 -11.45
CA VAL A 157 7.34 -10.20 -12.57
C VAL A 157 6.72 -8.83 -12.86
N SER A 158 5.39 -8.72 -12.83
CA SER A 158 4.69 -7.46 -13.12
C SER A 158 4.99 -6.34 -12.12
N LEU A 159 5.28 -6.69 -10.86
CA LEU A 159 5.56 -5.74 -9.79
C LEU A 159 7.05 -5.35 -9.70
N ASP A 160 7.94 -6.04 -10.43
CA ASP A 160 9.37 -5.74 -10.46
C ASP A 160 9.72 -4.54 -11.36
N ILE A 161 8.75 -4.08 -12.16
CA ILE A 161 8.95 -2.94 -13.06
C ILE A 161 9.15 -1.66 -12.23
N ARG A 162 10.36 -1.12 -12.27
CA ARG A 162 10.68 0.19 -11.71
C ARG A 162 10.23 1.29 -12.66
N TYR A 163 9.63 2.31 -12.08
CA TYR A 163 9.38 3.57 -12.76
C TYR A 163 9.97 4.69 -11.93
N ASN A 164 10.64 5.63 -12.60
CA ASN A 164 11.03 6.87 -11.96
C ASN A 164 9.76 7.72 -11.70
N GLU A 165 9.76 8.50 -10.62
CA GLU A 165 8.63 9.36 -10.27
C GLU A 165 8.40 10.42 -11.36
N GLU A 166 9.48 10.94 -11.94
CA GLU A 166 9.47 11.89 -13.05
C GLU A 166 8.81 11.29 -14.31
N ASP A 167 9.16 10.06 -14.68
CA ASP A 167 8.55 9.36 -15.82
C ASP A 167 7.04 9.18 -15.64
N ILE A 168 6.62 8.81 -14.42
CA ILE A 168 5.20 8.64 -14.08
C ILE A 168 4.47 9.99 -14.19
N TYR A 169 5.11 11.06 -13.72
CA TYR A 169 4.56 12.40 -13.78
C TYR A 169 4.43 12.90 -15.22
N GLU A 170 5.46 12.71 -16.05
CA GLU A 170 5.40 13.04 -17.48
C GLU A 170 4.32 12.24 -18.21
N LEU A 171 4.21 10.94 -17.94
CA LEU A 171 3.15 10.11 -18.50
C LEU A 171 1.77 10.65 -18.10
N SER A 172 1.59 11.07 -16.85
CA SER A 172 0.35 11.71 -16.40
C SER A 172 0.04 13.00 -17.17
N LEU A 173 1.04 13.87 -17.35
CA LEU A 173 0.90 15.10 -18.14
C LEU A 173 0.54 14.82 -19.60
N ARG A 174 1.18 13.82 -20.22
CA ARG A 174 0.88 13.40 -21.60
C ARG A 174 -0.56 12.88 -21.73
N ARG A 175 -1.11 12.23 -20.69
CA ARG A 175 -2.51 11.77 -20.70
C ARG A 175 -3.52 12.89 -20.50
N GLU A 176 -3.25 13.83 -19.59
CA GLU A 176 -4.10 14.99 -19.34
C GLU A 176 -3.23 16.24 -19.11
N PRO A 177 -3.00 17.05 -20.16
CA PRO A 177 -2.23 18.29 -20.05
C PRO A 177 -2.84 19.27 -19.05
N ARG A 178 -2.02 20.16 -18.48
CA ARG A 178 -2.51 21.21 -17.57
C ARG A 178 -3.39 22.18 -18.35
N THR A 179 -4.65 22.30 -17.95
CA THR A 179 -5.53 23.40 -18.40
C THR A 179 -5.33 24.57 -17.44
N PHE A 180 -5.18 25.79 -17.95
CA PHE A 180 -4.86 27.02 -17.20
C PHE A 180 -5.85 27.42 -16.08
N MET A 181 -6.91 26.65 -15.79
CA MET A 181 -8.03 27.09 -14.93
C MET A 181 -8.37 26.20 -13.72
N ALA A 182 -7.57 25.19 -13.36
CA ALA A 182 -7.88 24.41 -12.16
C ALA A 182 -6.60 23.84 -11.53
N PHE A 183 -6.03 24.57 -10.58
CA PHE A 183 -5.04 24.00 -9.67
C PHE A 183 -5.48 24.24 -8.23
N GLU A 184 -6.12 23.22 -7.65
CA GLU A 184 -5.97 23.00 -6.22
C GLU A 184 -4.92 21.88 -6.06
N PRO A 185 -3.79 22.14 -5.39
CA PRO A 185 -2.85 21.07 -5.07
C PRO A 185 -3.56 20.09 -4.13
N SER A 186 -3.96 18.93 -4.67
CA SER A 186 -4.47 17.84 -3.83
C SER A 186 -3.28 17.29 -3.04
N THR A 187 -3.20 17.58 -1.75
CA THR A 187 -2.30 16.85 -0.86
C THR A 187 -2.68 15.37 -0.91
N PRO A 188 -1.70 14.45 -1.02
CA PRO A 188 -2.00 13.03 -0.97
C PRO A 188 -2.59 12.73 0.42
N VAL A 189 -3.88 12.39 0.45
CA VAL A 189 -4.60 12.09 1.70
C VAL A 189 -4.06 10.81 2.36
N VAL A 190 -3.41 9.96 1.56
CA VAL A 190 -2.77 8.71 1.94
C VAL A 190 -1.31 8.77 1.49
N PHE A 191 -0.38 8.90 2.44
CA PHE A 191 1.05 9.05 2.18
C PHE A 191 1.82 7.94 2.89
N ALA A 192 2.53 7.11 2.11
CA ALA A 192 3.33 6.00 2.59
C ALA A 192 4.82 6.40 2.63
N GLU A 193 5.14 7.47 3.37
CA GLU A 193 6.48 8.07 3.42
C GLU A 193 7.59 7.08 3.76
N TRP A 194 7.29 6.08 4.59
CA TRP A 194 8.22 5.03 5.00
C TRP A 194 8.75 4.17 3.84
N ALA A 195 8.12 4.23 2.67
CA ALA A 195 8.61 3.57 1.46
C ALA A 195 9.60 4.44 0.67
N SER A 196 9.70 5.74 0.98
CA SER A 196 10.63 6.66 0.32
C SER A 196 12.09 6.30 0.66
N GLY A 197 12.94 6.25 -0.36
CA GLY A 197 14.37 5.94 -0.19
C GLY A 197 14.74 4.45 -0.10
N VAL A 198 13.76 3.54 -0.09
CA VAL A 198 14.04 2.09 -0.15
C VAL A 198 14.24 1.67 -1.60
N SER A 199 15.50 1.63 -2.05
CA SER A 199 15.85 0.99 -3.33
C SER A 199 15.92 -0.52 -3.13
N ALA A 200 14.75 -1.19 -3.19
CA ALA A 200 14.69 -2.65 -3.24
C ALA A 200 15.07 -3.12 -4.65
N THR A 201 16.36 -3.02 -4.99
CA THR A 201 16.89 -3.72 -6.16
C THR A 201 16.87 -5.21 -5.87
N LEU A 202 15.89 -5.92 -6.46
CA LEU A 202 15.92 -7.37 -6.48
C LEU A 202 17.22 -7.81 -7.18
N ASP A 203 17.87 -8.82 -6.61
CA ASP A 203 19.06 -9.38 -7.20
C ASP A 203 18.74 -10.04 -8.56
N PRO A 204 19.69 -10.01 -9.53
CA PRO A 204 19.45 -10.54 -10.87
C PRO A 204 19.01 -12.01 -10.89
N GLU A 205 19.44 -12.82 -9.93
CA GLU A 205 19.03 -14.23 -9.86
C GLU A 205 17.56 -14.38 -9.50
N THR A 206 17.07 -13.60 -8.53
CA THR A 206 15.65 -13.57 -8.15
C THR A 206 14.77 -13.11 -9.30
N VAL A 207 15.21 -12.08 -10.05
CA VAL A 207 14.50 -11.63 -11.26
C VAL A 207 14.44 -12.76 -12.30
N ASN A 208 15.56 -13.42 -12.58
CA ASN A 208 15.61 -14.50 -13.56
C ASN A 208 14.72 -15.70 -13.15
N LYS A 209 14.70 -16.05 -11.86
CA LYS A 209 13.81 -17.06 -11.30
C LYS A 209 12.34 -16.70 -11.51
N HIS A 210 11.96 -15.44 -11.26
CA HIS A 210 10.60 -14.98 -11.48
C HIS A 210 10.19 -15.01 -12.95
N VAL A 211 11.08 -14.58 -13.86
CA VAL A 211 10.84 -14.61 -15.30
C VAL A 211 10.65 -16.04 -15.79
N THR A 212 11.53 -16.95 -15.40
CA THR A 212 11.44 -18.38 -15.78
C THR A 212 10.12 -18.98 -15.30
N ALA A 213 9.76 -18.76 -14.03
CA ALA A 213 8.53 -19.28 -13.46
C ALA A 213 7.26 -18.70 -14.12
N MET A 214 7.32 -17.46 -14.63
CA MET A 214 6.24 -16.86 -15.40
C MET A 214 6.14 -17.47 -16.81
N VAL A 215 7.26 -17.66 -17.51
CA VAL A 215 7.28 -18.28 -18.84
C VAL A 215 6.68 -19.69 -18.77
N ASP A 216 7.12 -20.50 -17.80
CA ASP A 216 6.58 -21.85 -17.60
C ASP A 216 5.08 -21.83 -17.30
N ALA A 217 4.61 -20.85 -16.52
CA ALA A 217 3.20 -20.69 -16.20
C ALA A 217 2.36 -20.35 -17.45
N VAL A 218 2.85 -19.45 -18.30
CA VAL A 218 2.16 -19.08 -19.55
C VAL A 218 2.15 -20.23 -20.55
N SER A 219 3.27 -20.95 -20.68
CA SER A 219 3.39 -22.12 -21.56
C SER A 219 2.46 -23.28 -21.17
N ARG A 220 2.06 -23.38 -19.89
CA ARG A 220 1.05 -24.36 -19.45
C ARG A 220 -0.39 -24.00 -19.83
N LEU A 221 -0.66 -22.74 -20.16
CA LEU A 221 -2.00 -22.22 -20.47
C LEU A 221 -2.30 -22.14 -21.97
N THR A 222 -1.28 -22.32 -22.83
CA THR A 222 -1.35 -22.35 -24.30
C THR A 222 -1.25 -23.76 -24.84
#